data_AF-A0A949NZF6-F1
#
_entry.id   AF-A0A949NZF6-F1
#
_cell.length_a   1.000
_cell.length_b   1.000
_cell.length_c   1.000
_cell.angle_alpha   90.00
_cell.angle_beta   90.00
_cell.angle_gamma   90.00
#
_symmetry.space_group_name_H-M   'P 1'
#
loop_
_entity.id
_entity.type
_entity.pdbx_description
1 polymer ?
#
loop_
_entity_poly.entity_id
_entity_poly.type
_entity_poly.pdbx_seq_one_letter_code
_entity_poly.pdbx_strand_id
1 'polypeptide(L)'
;MDRKQRNQKKKRRRRIVFNILLFILAIMSSAYIIIYSEVFNLKEIKVSGNQQMTETEIVELSGLTLGENLLRIDKKASENRITKGILIKSAEIKRKLPNIIEVYVLERKEAVFISGNNQAYILDFEGIPLKTVEIGESNLPMIKLDGELTLRLGELASINDSGIDVLTLIELLYYVKINGFDYVDYIDIREDNVYSTTTYGTLIKLDYSSNMKYQILFTKEIINDRIKNNQDVLGLIDFTKGENPVYIDFDDMEVKLEE
;
A
#
# COMPACT_ATOMS: atom_id res chain seq x y z
N MET A 1 30.38 24.48 63.61
CA MET A 1 28.95 24.08 63.59
C MET A 1 28.70 23.04 64.68
N ASP A 2 27.77 23.32 65.58
CA ASP A 2 27.49 22.56 66.79
C ASP A 2 26.94 21.13 66.51
N ARG A 3 27.42 20.10 67.23
CA ARG A 3 27.07 18.67 67.00
C ARG A 3 25.54 18.44 67.09
N LYS A 4 24.85 19.19 67.96
CA LYS A 4 23.39 19.14 68.11
C LYS A 4 22.64 19.63 66.85
N GLN A 5 23.09 20.73 66.22
CA GLN A 5 22.48 21.27 65.01
C GLN A 5 22.66 20.33 63.80
N ARG A 6 23.83 19.67 63.66
CA ARG A 6 24.06 18.64 62.62
C ARG A 6 23.13 17.43 62.79
N ASN A 7 22.90 16.96 64.02
CA ASN A 7 22.01 15.82 64.28
C ASN A 7 20.52 16.16 64.07
N GLN A 8 20.08 17.38 64.38
CA GLN A 8 18.71 17.83 64.09
C GLN A 8 18.44 17.97 62.58
N LYS A 9 19.40 18.52 61.81
CA LYS A 9 19.31 18.57 60.33
C LYS A 9 19.27 17.16 59.72
N LYS A 10 20.05 16.20 60.23
CA LYS A 10 20.01 14.78 59.82
C LYS A 10 18.66 14.12 60.14
N LYS A 11 18.09 14.35 61.33
CA LYS A 11 16.76 13.83 61.71
C LYS A 11 15.64 14.43 60.85
N ARG A 12 15.67 15.74 60.57
CA ARG A 12 14.71 16.41 59.67
C ARG A 12 14.80 15.86 58.25
N ARG A 13 16.01 15.70 57.71
CA ARG A 13 16.23 15.09 56.38
C ARG A 13 15.70 13.66 56.32
N ARG A 14 15.92 12.83 57.36
CA ARG A 14 15.37 11.47 57.43
C ARG A 14 13.85 11.45 57.43
N ARG A 15 13.18 12.35 58.17
CA ARG A 15 11.70 12.46 58.13
C ARG A 15 11.18 12.87 56.75
N ILE A 16 11.84 13.83 56.10
CA ILE A 16 11.45 14.26 54.74
C ILE A 16 11.61 13.08 53.76
N VAL A 17 12.74 12.37 53.79
CA VAL A 17 12.96 11.20 52.93
C VAL A 17 11.94 10.10 53.24
N PHE A 18 11.64 9.84 54.51
CA PHE A 18 10.62 8.86 54.90
C PHE A 18 9.23 9.23 54.37
N ASN A 19 8.81 10.50 54.51
CA ASN A 19 7.53 10.96 54.00
C ASN A 19 7.47 10.88 52.46
N ILE A 20 8.58 11.19 51.76
CA ILE A 20 8.67 11.03 50.30
C ILE A 20 8.52 9.56 49.90
N LEU A 21 9.22 8.64 50.58
CA LEU A 21 9.10 7.20 50.32
C LEU A 21 7.68 6.69 50.57
N LEU A 22 7.04 7.14 51.66
CA LEU A 22 5.68 6.76 52.00
C LEU A 22 4.68 7.30 50.97
N PHE A 23 4.91 8.51 50.46
CA PHE A 23 4.13 9.09 49.37
C PHE A 23 4.29 8.31 48.05
N ILE A 24 5.52 7.96 47.67
CA ILE A 24 5.79 7.12 46.49
C ILE A 24 5.11 5.75 46.64
N LEU A 25 5.19 5.14 47.82
CA LEU A 25 4.55 3.85 48.10
C LEU A 25 3.02 3.92 47.96
N ALA A 26 2.41 5.01 48.44
CA ALA A 26 0.98 5.25 48.29
C ALA A 26 0.58 5.38 46.81
N ILE A 27 1.35 6.12 46.00
CA ILE A 27 1.14 6.23 44.55
C ILE A 27 1.24 4.86 43.89
N MET A 28 2.31 4.10 44.16
CA MET A 28 2.49 2.77 43.56
C MET A 28 1.37 1.80 43.94
N SER A 29 0.91 1.83 45.18
CA SER A 29 -0.20 0.99 45.65
C SER A 29 -1.51 1.38 44.98
N SER A 30 -1.79 2.68 44.83
CA SER A 30 -2.98 3.17 44.12
C SER A 30 -2.97 2.79 42.64
N ALA A 31 -1.81 2.93 41.97
CA ALA A 31 -1.65 2.52 40.58
C ALA A 31 -1.85 1.01 40.40
N TYR A 32 -1.32 0.20 41.32
CA TYR A 32 -1.54 -1.24 41.32
C TYR A 32 -3.04 -1.57 41.40
N ILE A 33 -3.78 -1.00 42.36
CA ILE A 33 -5.23 -1.24 42.48
C ILE A 33 -5.98 -0.84 41.20
N ILE A 34 -5.63 0.29 40.58
CA ILE A 34 -6.25 0.77 39.34
C ILE A 34 -5.98 -0.20 38.18
N ILE A 35 -4.73 -0.66 38.01
CA ILE A 35 -4.34 -1.57 36.92
C ILE A 35 -5.01 -2.94 37.05
N TYR A 36 -5.32 -3.39 38.27
CA TYR A 36 -5.99 -4.68 38.51
C TYR A 36 -7.49 -4.54 38.81
N SER A 37 -8.06 -3.34 38.64
CA SER A 37 -9.48 -3.12 38.87
C SER A 37 -10.34 -3.63 37.72
N GLU A 38 -11.44 -4.30 38.06
CA GLU A 38 -12.46 -4.76 37.11
C GLU A 38 -13.20 -3.61 36.40
N VAL A 39 -13.12 -2.38 36.94
CA VAL A 39 -13.70 -1.18 36.31
C VAL A 39 -13.13 -0.97 34.91
N PHE A 40 -11.87 -1.36 34.71
CA PHE A 40 -11.16 -1.26 33.43
C PHE A 40 -11.25 -2.53 32.58
N ASN A 41 -12.08 -3.50 32.94
CA ASN A 41 -12.28 -4.67 32.07
C ASN A 41 -13.01 -4.24 30.80
N LEU A 42 -12.49 -4.68 29.66
CA LEU A 42 -13.01 -4.39 28.34
C LEU A 42 -14.44 -4.94 28.21
N LYS A 43 -15.41 -4.06 27.93
CA LYS A 43 -16.83 -4.43 27.75
C LYS A 43 -17.32 -4.27 26.32
N GLU A 44 -16.68 -3.42 25.54
CA GLU A 44 -17.13 -3.09 24.19
C GLU A 44 -15.92 -2.84 23.30
N ILE A 45 -15.94 -3.44 22.11
CA ILE A 45 -14.99 -3.18 21.03
C ILE A 45 -15.83 -2.59 19.89
N LYS A 46 -15.39 -1.48 19.32
CA LYS A 46 -16.02 -0.84 18.17
C LYS A 46 -15.06 -0.84 17.01
N VAL A 47 -15.42 -1.49 15.91
CA VAL A 47 -14.63 -1.45 14.68
C VAL A 47 -15.22 -0.42 13.72
N SER A 48 -14.35 0.32 13.02
CA SER A 48 -14.74 1.29 12.00
C SER A 48 -13.71 1.38 10.88
N GLY A 49 -14.16 1.82 9.70
CA GLY A 49 -13.32 1.94 8.50
C GLY A 49 -13.22 0.66 7.66
N ASN A 50 -13.83 -0.43 8.14
CA ASN A 50 -13.98 -1.67 7.38
C ASN A 50 -15.07 -1.55 6.31
N GLN A 51 -14.85 -2.16 5.15
CA GLN A 51 -15.75 -2.14 4.00
C GLN A 51 -16.02 -3.55 3.48
N GLN A 52 -14.97 -4.34 3.30
CA GLN A 52 -15.00 -5.73 2.89
C GLN A 52 -14.92 -6.68 4.08
N MET A 53 -14.05 -6.40 5.06
CA MET A 53 -13.92 -7.25 6.25
C MET A 53 -15.05 -6.98 7.24
N THR A 54 -15.51 -8.02 7.91
CA THR A 54 -16.49 -7.90 9.00
C THR A 54 -15.82 -7.42 10.28
N GLU A 55 -16.61 -6.78 11.16
CA GLU A 55 -16.15 -6.39 12.51
C GLU A 55 -15.63 -7.62 13.29
N THR A 56 -16.30 -8.76 13.16
CA THR A 56 -15.91 -10.02 13.80
C THR A 56 -14.53 -10.50 13.35
N GLU A 57 -14.24 -10.51 12.04
CA GLU A 57 -12.91 -10.92 11.54
C GLU A 57 -11.80 -10.00 12.03
N ILE A 58 -12.06 -8.69 12.11
CA ILE A 58 -11.08 -7.72 12.61
C ILE A 58 -10.83 -7.90 14.10
N VAL A 59 -11.89 -8.17 14.89
CA VAL A 59 -11.76 -8.48 16.32
C VAL A 59 -10.96 -9.77 16.51
N GLU A 60 -11.22 -10.81 15.73
CA GLU A 60 -10.46 -12.07 15.76
C GLU A 60 -8.98 -11.84 15.44
N LEU A 61 -8.67 -11.10 14.36
CA LEU A 61 -7.29 -10.73 14.02
C LEU A 61 -6.62 -9.93 15.13
N SER A 62 -7.34 -9.02 15.78
CA SER A 62 -6.78 -8.18 16.85
C SER A 62 -6.31 -8.98 18.06
N GLY A 63 -6.92 -10.14 18.33
CA GLY A 63 -6.70 -10.92 19.54
C GLY A 63 -7.20 -10.25 20.81
N LEU A 64 -8.04 -9.22 20.69
CA LEU A 64 -8.70 -8.56 21.82
C LEU A 64 -9.82 -9.46 22.33
N THR A 65 -9.93 -9.56 23.66
CA THR A 65 -10.94 -10.42 24.30
C THR A 65 -11.73 -9.62 25.32
N LEU A 66 -13.06 -9.68 25.25
CA LEU A 66 -13.93 -9.08 26.26
C LEU A 66 -13.60 -9.63 27.65
N GLY A 67 -13.64 -8.74 28.65
CA GLY A 67 -13.30 -9.06 30.04
C GLY A 67 -11.82 -8.91 30.39
N GLU A 68 -10.91 -8.80 29.42
CA GLU A 68 -9.50 -8.51 29.71
C GLU A 68 -9.32 -7.07 30.21
N ASN A 69 -8.26 -6.81 30.97
CA ASN A 69 -8.05 -5.48 31.53
C ASN A 69 -7.52 -4.50 30.48
N LEU A 70 -8.30 -3.47 30.16
CA LEU A 70 -8.02 -2.46 29.12
C LEU A 70 -6.67 -1.78 29.27
N LEU A 71 -6.23 -1.52 30.51
CA LEU A 71 -4.96 -0.84 30.77
C LEU A 71 -3.76 -1.71 30.43
N ARG A 72 -3.92 -3.04 30.51
CA ARG A 72 -2.89 -4.06 30.28
C ARG A 72 -2.80 -4.53 28.82
N ILE A 73 -3.78 -4.21 27.98
CA ILE A 73 -3.79 -4.59 26.56
C ILE A 73 -2.61 -3.96 25.83
N ASP A 74 -1.79 -4.76 25.16
CA ASP A 74 -0.79 -4.22 24.24
C ASP A 74 -1.47 -3.80 22.92
N LYS A 75 -1.72 -2.49 22.80
CA LYS A 75 -2.35 -1.92 21.61
C LYS A 75 -1.52 -2.18 20.37
N LYS A 76 -0.19 -2.04 20.45
CA LYS A 76 0.69 -2.15 19.27
C LYS A 76 0.78 -3.58 18.79
N ALA A 77 0.84 -4.54 19.72
CA ALA A 77 0.77 -5.95 19.35
C ALA A 77 -0.55 -6.27 18.65
N SER A 78 -1.67 -5.71 19.12
CA SER A 78 -2.99 -5.91 18.53
C SER A 78 -3.10 -5.23 17.16
N GLU A 79 -2.67 -3.97 17.01
CA GLU A 79 -2.56 -3.26 15.73
C GLU A 79 -1.74 -4.08 14.71
N ASN A 80 -0.56 -4.57 15.12
CA ASN A 80 0.31 -5.38 14.28
C ASN A 80 -0.32 -6.71 13.85
N ARG A 81 -1.17 -7.32 14.69
CA ARG A 81 -1.89 -8.55 14.30
C ARG A 81 -2.98 -8.23 13.28
N ILE A 82 -3.71 -7.13 13.45
CA ILE A 82 -4.72 -6.70 12.47
C ILE A 82 -4.07 -6.44 11.11
N THR A 83 -2.93 -5.74 11.07
CA THR A 83 -2.22 -5.42 9.81
C THR A 83 -1.58 -6.63 9.13
N LYS A 84 -1.60 -7.83 9.74
CA LYS A 84 -1.23 -9.07 9.04
C LYS A 84 -2.34 -9.57 8.12
N GLY A 85 -3.58 -9.10 8.29
CA GLY A 85 -4.65 -9.36 7.34
C GLY A 85 -4.32 -8.72 5.99
N ILE A 86 -4.33 -9.51 4.92
CA ILE A 86 -3.91 -9.08 3.57
C ILE A 86 -4.71 -7.85 3.09
N LEU A 87 -5.99 -7.78 3.44
CA LEU A 87 -6.87 -6.66 3.07
C LEU A 87 -6.66 -5.40 3.94
N ILE A 88 -5.87 -5.44 5.01
CA ILE A 88 -5.65 -4.29 5.90
C ILE A 88 -4.38 -3.54 5.48
N LYS A 89 -4.52 -2.25 5.18
CA LYS A 89 -3.40 -1.34 4.96
C LYS A 89 -2.82 -0.82 6.27
N SER A 90 -3.70 -0.40 7.19
CA SER A 90 -3.28 0.08 8.51
C SER A 90 -4.39 -0.11 9.55
N ALA A 91 -3.99 -0.14 10.82
CA ALA A 91 -4.91 -0.22 11.95
C ALA A 91 -4.44 0.73 13.06
N GLU A 92 -5.39 1.41 13.71
CA GLU A 92 -5.18 2.25 14.88
C GLU A 92 -6.16 1.85 15.99
N ILE A 93 -5.64 1.60 17.18
CA ILE A 93 -6.42 1.28 18.37
C ILE A 93 -6.39 2.48 19.32
N LYS A 94 -7.58 2.91 19.76
CA LYS A 94 -7.78 3.93 20.78
C LYS A 94 -8.53 3.34 21.97
N ARG A 95 -8.06 3.68 23.17
CA ARG A 95 -8.72 3.32 24.42
C ARG A 95 -9.69 4.43 24.79
N LYS A 96 -10.95 4.08 25.00
CA LYS A 96 -11.97 4.96 25.53
C LYS A 96 -12.34 4.48 26.93
N LEU A 97 -11.65 5.07 27.90
CA LEU A 97 -11.75 4.68 29.30
C LEU A 97 -13.20 4.86 29.81
N PRO A 98 -13.65 4.02 30.76
CA PRO A 98 -12.84 3.01 31.43
C PRO A 98 -12.76 1.66 30.71
N ASN A 99 -13.63 1.35 29.74
CA ASN A 99 -13.90 -0.04 29.34
C ASN A 99 -14.20 -0.27 27.85
N ILE A 100 -13.89 0.68 26.98
CA ILE A 100 -14.16 0.59 25.53
C ILE A 100 -12.84 0.66 24.75
N ILE A 101 -12.74 -0.14 23.68
CA ILE A 101 -11.74 0.02 22.62
C ILE A 101 -12.42 0.42 21.32
N GLU A 102 -11.86 1.42 20.64
CA GLU A 102 -12.18 1.77 19.26
C GLU A 102 -11.03 1.30 18.37
N VAL A 103 -11.33 0.48 17.37
CA VAL A 103 -10.42 -0.03 16.34
C VAL A 103 -10.77 0.67 15.04
N TYR A 104 -9.82 1.42 14.50
CA TYR A 104 -9.93 2.09 13.21
C TYR A 104 -9.06 1.33 12.22
N VAL A 105 -9.64 0.82 11.14
CA VAL A 105 -8.89 0.16 10.08
C VAL A 105 -8.98 0.93 8.78
N LEU A 106 -7.93 0.84 7.97
CA LEU A 106 -7.94 1.26 6.58
C LEU A 106 -7.73 0.01 5.73
N GLU A 107 -8.73 -0.36 4.94
CA GLU A 107 -8.62 -1.48 4.01
C GLU A 107 -7.91 -1.09 2.71
N ARG A 108 -7.19 -2.05 2.13
CA ARG A 108 -6.62 -1.97 0.79
C ARG A 108 -7.73 -1.99 -0.25
N LYS A 109 -7.51 -1.30 -1.36
CA LYS A 109 -8.45 -1.27 -2.49
C LYS A 109 -7.83 -1.92 -3.70
N GLU A 110 -8.60 -2.77 -4.36
CA GLU A 110 -8.25 -3.32 -5.67
C GLU A 110 -8.02 -2.19 -6.67
N ALA A 111 -6.86 -2.20 -7.32
CA ALA A 111 -6.40 -1.09 -8.16
C ALA A 111 -5.97 -1.54 -9.55
N VAL A 112 -5.22 -2.64 -9.66
CA VAL A 112 -4.61 -3.08 -10.91
C VAL A 112 -4.74 -4.60 -11.05
N PHE A 113 -5.04 -5.04 -12.26
CA PHE A 113 -5.00 -6.44 -12.66
C PHE A 113 -3.66 -6.73 -13.34
N ILE A 114 -2.94 -7.75 -12.89
CA ILE A 114 -1.68 -8.18 -13.51
C ILE A 114 -1.80 -9.63 -13.97
N SER A 115 -1.43 -9.90 -15.21
CA SER A 115 -1.52 -11.24 -15.80
C SER A 115 -0.20 -11.66 -16.42
N GLY A 116 0.27 -12.85 -16.05
CA GLY A 116 1.24 -13.60 -16.85
C GLY A 116 0.54 -14.62 -17.75
N ASN A 117 1.33 -15.54 -18.30
CA ASN A 117 0.86 -16.64 -19.16
C ASN A 117 0.23 -17.80 -18.36
N ASN A 118 0.51 -17.90 -17.06
CA ASN A 118 0.09 -19.00 -16.19
C ASN A 118 -0.95 -18.61 -15.12
N GLN A 119 -0.90 -17.38 -14.61
CA GLN A 119 -1.83 -16.89 -13.58
C GLN A 119 -1.96 -15.37 -13.58
N ALA A 120 -3.02 -14.88 -12.93
CA ALA A 120 -3.27 -13.45 -12.76
C ALA A 120 -3.57 -13.10 -11.29
N TYR A 121 -3.35 -11.83 -10.94
CA TYR A 121 -3.54 -11.29 -9.60
C TYR A 121 -4.21 -9.93 -9.65
N ILE A 122 -4.91 -9.58 -8.56
CA ILE A 122 -5.37 -8.22 -8.31
C ILE A 122 -4.50 -7.58 -7.23
N LEU A 123 -3.90 -6.44 -7.56
CA LEU A 123 -3.01 -5.66 -6.70
C LEU A 123 -3.71 -4.39 -6.23
N ASP A 124 -3.25 -3.87 -5.09
CA ASP A 124 -3.59 -2.51 -4.67
C ASP A 124 -2.65 -1.45 -5.27
N PHE A 125 -2.87 -0.18 -4.91
CA PHE A 125 -2.04 0.94 -5.39
C PHE A 125 -0.59 0.92 -4.90
N GLU A 126 -0.26 0.10 -3.89
CA GLU A 126 1.09 -0.06 -3.37
C GLU A 126 1.78 -1.28 -3.99
N GLY A 127 1.17 -1.93 -4.98
CA GLY A 127 1.70 -3.12 -5.63
C GLY A 127 1.61 -4.37 -4.78
N ILE A 128 0.74 -4.42 -3.77
CA ILE A 128 0.52 -5.61 -2.95
C ILE A 128 -0.55 -6.51 -3.59
N PRO A 129 -0.25 -7.76 -3.96
CA PRO A 129 -1.24 -8.71 -4.45
C PRO A 129 -2.22 -9.10 -3.34
N LEU A 130 -3.51 -8.90 -3.58
CA LEU A 130 -4.59 -9.17 -2.63
C LEU A 130 -5.18 -10.57 -2.82
N LYS A 131 -5.30 -11.02 -4.06
CA LYS A 131 -5.86 -12.33 -4.43
C LYS A 131 -5.37 -12.80 -5.80
N THR A 132 -5.35 -14.11 -5.97
CA THR A 132 -5.18 -14.77 -7.27
C THR A 132 -6.52 -14.86 -7.99
N VAL A 133 -6.52 -14.65 -9.30
CA VAL A 133 -7.70 -14.69 -10.16
C VAL A 133 -7.39 -15.46 -11.44
N GLU A 134 -8.42 -15.91 -12.14
CA GLU A 134 -8.26 -16.53 -13.45
C GLU A 134 -7.77 -15.51 -14.48
N ILE A 135 -7.00 -15.99 -15.46
CA ILE A 135 -6.61 -15.18 -16.61
C ILE A 135 -7.87 -14.87 -17.42
N GLY A 136 -8.09 -13.60 -17.73
CA GLY A 136 -9.25 -13.16 -18.48
C GLY A 136 -9.38 -11.64 -18.48
N GLU A 137 -10.59 -11.19 -18.78
CA GLU A 137 -10.91 -9.76 -18.80
C GLU A 137 -11.15 -9.22 -17.39
N SER A 138 -10.73 -7.97 -17.17
CA SER A 138 -10.93 -7.24 -15.92
C SER A 138 -11.29 -5.80 -16.24
N ASN A 139 -12.16 -5.20 -15.43
CA ASN A 139 -12.48 -3.77 -15.50
C ASN A 139 -11.41 -2.88 -14.82
N LEU A 140 -10.36 -3.49 -14.27
CA LEU A 140 -9.23 -2.77 -13.69
C LEU A 140 -8.18 -2.51 -14.77
N PRO A 141 -7.41 -1.40 -14.64
CA PRO A 141 -6.20 -1.20 -15.43
C PRO A 141 -5.30 -2.44 -15.41
N MET A 142 -4.75 -2.81 -16.58
CA MET A 142 -4.05 -4.07 -16.77
C MET A 142 -2.55 -3.88 -17.03
N ILE A 143 -1.75 -4.74 -16.38
CA ILE A 143 -0.36 -5.03 -16.73
C ILE A 143 -0.30 -6.46 -17.23
N LYS A 144 0.12 -6.66 -18.47
CA LYS A 144 0.34 -7.97 -19.06
C LYS A 144 1.84 -8.25 -19.14
N LEU A 145 2.24 -9.46 -18.77
CA LEU A 145 3.61 -9.96 -18.88
C LEU A 145 3.62 -11.14 -19.86
N ASP A 146 4.50 -11.08 -20.86
CA ASP A 146 4.81 -12.25 -21.67
C ASP A 146 5.81 -13.16 -20.94
N GLY A 147 5.27 -14.03 -20.09
CA GLY A 147 6.06 -14.96 -19.29
C GLY A 147 5.26 -15.54 -18.13
N GLU A 148 5.88 -16.47 -17.41
CA GLU A 148 5.32 -16.94 -16.14
C GLU A 148 5.41 -15.84 -15.09
N LEU A 149 4.30 -15.62 -14.38
CA LEU A 149 4.21 -14.70 -13.27
C LEU A 149 4.03 -15.52 -12.00
N THR A 150 4.75 -15.21 -10.92
CA THR A 150 4.49 -15.77 -9.59
C THR A 150 4.64 -14.70 -8.53
N LEU A 151 3.53 -14.34 -7.89
CA LEU A 151 3.49 -13.33 -6.84
C LEU A 151 3.05 -13.95 -5.51
N ARG A 152 3.55 -13.38 -4.42
CA ARG A 152 3.15 -13.72 -3.05
C ARG A 152 2.09 -12.73 -2.57
N LEU A 153 0.96 -13.24 -2.10
CA LEU A 153 -0.09 -12.39 -1.55
C LEU A 153 0.40 -11.67 -0.29
N GLY A 154 0.08 -10.38 -0.18
CA GLY A 154 0.49 -9.54 0.95
C GLY A 154 1.94 -9.06 0.94
N GLU A 155 2.77 -9.50 -0.02
CA GLU A 155 4.15 -9.01 -0.21
C GLU A 155 4.23 -8.09 -1.42
N LEU A 156 5.19 -7.16 -1.45
CA LEU A 156 5.38 -6.27 -2.61
C LEU A 156 5.64 -7.09 -3.87
N ALA A 157 4.83 -6.87 -4.91
CA ALA A 157 4.98 -7.56 -6.18
C ALA A 157 6.33 -7.24 -6.82
N SER A 158 6.94 -8.26 -7.41
CA SER A 158 8.18 -8.15 -8.17
C SER A 158 8.01 -8.93 -9.48
N ILE A 159 8.25 -8.26 -10.60
CA ILE A 159 8.11 -8.83 -11.95
C ILE A 159 9.51 -9.19 -12.46
N ASN A 160 9.99 -10.39 -12.09
CA ASN A 160 11.26 -11.00 -12.53
C ASN A 160 12.51 -10.09 -12.42
N ASP A 161 13.65 -10.53 -12.97
CA ASP A 161 14.92 -9.80 -12.97
C ASP A 161 14.99 -8.67 -14.02
N SER A 162 13.85 -8.31 -14.66
CA SER A 162 13.76 -7.31 -15.73
C SER A 162 14.19 -5.90 -15.32
N GLY A 163 14.28 -5.63 -14.01
CA GLY A 163 14.55 -4.29 -13.47
C GLY A 163 13.36 -3.33 -13.57
N ILE A 164 12.21 -3.79 -14.07
CA ILE A 164 10.97 -3.03 -14.16
C ILE A 164 10.24 -3.11 -12.82
N ASP A 165 10.00 -1.94 -12.23
CA ASP A 165 9.29 -1.79 -10.97
C ASP A 165 7.78 -1.70 -11.23
N VAL A 166 7.04 -2.63 -10.64
CA VAL A 166 5.57 -2.71 -10.72
C VAL A 166 4.93 -1.40 -10.29
N LEU A 167 5.47 -0.75 -9.26
CA LEU A 167 4.90 0.48 -8.73
C LEU A 167 4.95 1.61 -9.77
N THR A 168 6.04 1.69 -10.54
CA THR A 168 6.20 2.67 -11.62
C THR A 168 5.13 2.46 -12.70
N LEU A 169 4.80 1.20 -13.03
CA LEU A 169 3.76 0.89 -14.01
C LEU A 169 2.35 1.19 -13.49
N ILE A 170 2.07 0.88 -12.23
CA ILE A 170 0.81 1.23 -11.56
C ILE A 170 0.61 2.76 -11.57
N GLU A 171 1.66 3.52 -11.25
CA GLU A 171 1.62 4.98 -11.32
C GLU A 171 1.33 5.49 -12.74
N LEU A 172 1.93 4.87 -13.77
CA LEU A 172 1.71 5.24 -15.16
C LEU A 172 0.26 4.99 -15.58
N LEU A 173 -0.29 3.80 -15.27
CA LEU A 173 -1.70 3.48 -15.54
C LEU A 173 -2.66 4.45 -14.85
N TYR A 174 -2.35 4.84 -13.61
CA TYR A 174 -3.17 5.80 -12.88
C TYR A 174 -3.06 7.22 -13.47
N TYR A 175 -1.85 7.62 -13.87
CA TYR A 175 -1.63 8.88 -14.58
C TYR A 175 -2.43 8.95 -15.89
N VAL A 176 -2.41 7.86 -16.68
CA VAL A 176 -3.22 7.70 -17.89
C VAL A 176 -4.70 7.92 -17.58
N LYS A 177 -5.23 7.20 -16.59
CA LYS A 177 -6.65 7.23 -16.22
C LYS A 177 -7.11 8.60 -15.71
N ILE A 178 -6.35 9.26 -14.84
CA ILE A 178 -6.72 10.57 -14.28
C ILE A 178 -6.76 11.65 -15.37
N ASN A 179 -5.82 11.61 -16.31
CA ASN A 179 -5.67 12.66 -17.30
C ASN A 179 -6.54 12.45 -18.56
N GLY A 180 -7.44 11.46 -18.52
CA GLY A 180 -8.35 11.17 -19.64
C GLY A 180 -7.61 10.72 -20.89
N PHE A 181 -6.49 10.02 -20.72
CA PHE A 181 -5.83 9.33 -21.82
C PHE A 181 -6.55 8.00 -22.08
N ASP A 182 -7.87 8.07 -22.31
CA ASP A 182 -8.78 6.93 -22.47
C ASP A 182 -8.43 6.03 -23.66
N TYR A 183 -7.46 6.44 -24.46
CA TYR A 183 -6.91 5.64 -25.52
C TYR A 183 -5.89 4.60 -25.02
N VAL A 184 -5.21 4.78 -23.90
CA VAL A 184 -4.22 3.81 -23.41
C VAL A 184 -4.91 2.73 -22.58
N ASP A 185 -5.01 1.53 -23.13
CA ASP A 185 -5.85 0.45 -22.57
C ASP A 185 -5.11 -0.41 -21.51
N TYR A 186 -3.89 -0.84 -21.83
CA TYR A 186 -3.06 -1.64 -20.94
C TYR A 186 -1.55 -1.42 -21.18
N ILE A 187 -0.75 -1.88 -20.22
CA ILE A 187 0.71 -1.99 -20.35
C ILE A 187 1.05 -3.45 -20.64
N ASP A 188 1.94 -3.69 -21.58
CA ASP A 188 2.44 -5.00 -21.94
C ASP A 188 3.96 -5.03 -21.77
N ILE A 189 4.48 -6.05 -21.11
CA ILE A 189 5.92 -6.26 -20.92
C ILE A 189 6.32 -7.46 -21.79
N ARG A 190 7.14 -7.19 -22.81
CA ARG A 190 7.64 -8.22 -23.74
C ARG A 190 9.14 -8.05 -23.89
N GLU A 191 9.90 -9.13 -23.67
CA GLU A 191 11.37 -9.11 -23.78
C GLU A 191 12.01 -7.91 -23.05
N ASP A 192 11.62 -7.68 -21.79
CA ASP A 192 12.07 -6.56 -20.95
C ASP A 192 11.77 -5.14 -21.48
N ASN A 193 10.96 -5.02 -22.54
CA ASN A 193 10.50 -3.75 -23.07
C ASN A 193 9.06 -3.47 -22.61
N VAL A 194 8.77 -2.20 -22.34
CA VAL A 194 7.45 -1.74 -21.93
C VAL A 194 6.70 -1.22 -23.15
N TYR A 195 5.56 -1.82 -23.43
CA TYR A 195 4.67 -1.42 -24.50
C TYR A 195 3.33 -0.95 -23.95
N SER A 196 2.63 -0.16 -24.75
CA SER A 196 1.23 0.15 -24.54
C SER A 196 0.53 0.32 -25.88
N THR A 197 -0.78 0.14 -25.92
CA THR A 197 -1.56 0.25 -27.15
C THR A 197 -2.64 1.29 -26.98
N THR A 198 -2.81 2.13 -28.00
CA THR A 198 -3.88 3.13 -28.04
C THR A 198 -5.19 2.55 -28.57
N THR A 199 -6.33 3.20 -28.33
CA THR A 199 -7.62 2.85 -28.95
C THR A 199 -7.62 2.99 -30.46
N TYR A 200 -6.65 3.71 -31.04
CA TYR A 200 -6.44 3.80 -32.48
C TYR A 200 -5.63 2.62 -33.05
N GLY A 201 -5.19 1.69 -32.20
CA GLY A 201 -4.33 0.56 -32.58
C GLY A 201 -2.84 0.91 -32.65
N THR A 202 -2.45 2.18 -32.43
CA THR A 202 -1.03 2.57 -32.36
C THR A 202 -0.33 1.85 -31.22
N LEU A 203 0.75 1.14 -31.52
CA LEU A 203 1.65 0.56 -30.55
C LEU A 203 2.65 1.62 -30.07
N ILE A 204 2.88 1.69 -28.77
CA ILE A 204 3.84 2.60 -28.15
C ILE A 204 4.89 1.73 -27.49
N LYS A 205 6.15 1.85 -27.91
CA LYS A 205 7.28 1.27 -27.18
C LYS A 205 7.88 2.36 -26.29
N LEU A 206 7.66 2.22 -24.99
CA LEU A 206 8.10 3.17 -23.98
C LEU A 206 9.55 2.90 -23.59
N ASP A 207 10.33 3.96 -23.47
CA ASP A 207 11.62 3.90 -22.82
C ASP A 207 11.44 4.01 -21.30
N TYR A 208 11.53 2.87 -20.62
CA TYR A 208 11.41 2.74 -19.17
C TYR A 208 12.50 3.52 -18.41
N SER A 209 13.67 3.74 -19.04
CA SER A 209 14.77 4.50 -18.42
C SER A 209 14.54 6.01 -18.44
N SER A 210 13.49 6.46 -19.14
CA SER A 210 13.12 7.86 -19.32
C SER A 210 11.73 8.16 -18.74
N ASN A 211 11.27 9.41 -18.84
CA ASN A 211 9.98 9.82 -18.27
C ASN A 211 8.79 9.31 -19.11
N MET A 212 8.25 8.16 -18.76
CA MET A 212 7.10 7.56 -19.47
C MET A 212 5.83 8.43 -19.44
N LYS A 213 5.59 9.22 -18.39
CA LYS A 213 4.42 10.13 -18.33
C LYS A 213 4.50 11.20 -19.43
N TYR A 214 5.70 11.72 -19.69
CA TYR A 214 5.95 12.62 -20.82
C TYR A 214 5.79 11.89 -22.17
N GLN A 215 6.29 10.67 -22.31
CA GLN A 215 6.15 9.88 -23.55
C GLN A 215 4.68 9.63 -23.92
N ILE A 216 3.83 9.31 -22.93
CA ILE A 216 2.37 9.18 -23.13
C ILE A 216 1.74 10.50 -23.57
N LEU A 217 2.11 11.62 -22.93
CA LEU A 217 1.63 12.95 -23.33
C LEU A 217 2.07 13.29 -24.76
N PHE A 218 3.34 13.04 -25.09
CA PHE A 218 3.89 13.34 -26.40
C PHE A 218 3.29 12.46 -27.51
N THR A 219 2.95 11.21 -27.18
CA THR A 219 2.20 10.32 -28.09
C THR A 219 0.88 10.97 -28.54
N LYS A 220 0.17 11.65 -27.64
CA LYS A 220 -1.04 12.39 -28.00
C LYS A 220 -0.78 13.44 -29.09
N GLU A 221 0.31 14.18 -28.96
CA GLU A 221 0.69 15.22 -29.92
C GLU A 221 1.04 14.62 -31.28
N ILE A 222 1.80 13.51 -31.30
CA ILE A 222 2.11 12.78 -32.54
C ILE A 222 0.83 12.31 -33.23
N ILE A 223 -0.07 11.64 -32.50
CA ILE A 223 -1.33 11.13 -33.05
C ILE A 223 -2.19 12.29 -33.58
N ASN A 224 -2.33 13.37 -32.83
CA ASN A 224 -3.11 14.54 -33.24
C ASN A 224 -2.55 15.20 -34.50
N ASP A 225 -1.23 15.35 -34.61
CA ASP A 225 -0.60 15.91 -35.80
C ASP A 225 -0.83 15.03 -37.03
N ARG A 226 -0.66 13.71 -36.90
CA ARG A 226 -0.93 12.75 -37.99
C ARG A 226 -2.38 12.80 -38.46
N ILE A 227 -3.34 12.81 -37.52
CA ILE A 227 -4.77 12.94 -37.84
C ILE A 227 -5.02 14.26 -38.59
N LYS A 228 -4.47 15.38 -38.09
CA LYS A 228 -4.64 16.70 -38.72
C LYS A 228 -4.06 16.76 -40.14
N ASN A 229 -3.00 15.98 -40.40
CA ASN A 229 -2.33 15.90 -41.69
C ASN A 229 -2.86 14.75 -42.58
N ASN A 230 -3.97 14.10 -42.22
CA ASN A 230 -4.56 12.94 -42.92
C ASN A 230 -3.58 11.78 -43.12
N GLN A 231 -2.73 11.52 -42.13
CA GLN A 231 -1.80 10.39 -42.10
C GLN A 231 -2.40 9.24 -41.27
N ASP A 232 -2.02 8.00 -41.58
CA ASP A 232 -2.44 6.83 -40.80
C ASP A 232 -1.88 6.92 -39.38
N VAL A 233 -2.63 6.43 -38.39
CA VAL A 233 -2.22 6.36 -36.98
C VAL A 233 -1.95 4.92 -36.54
N LEU A 234 -2.20 3.93 -37.42
CA LEU A 234 -1.79 2.57 -37.19
C LEU A 234 -0.28 2.43 -37.44
N GLY A 235 0.46 2.08 -36.39
CA GLY A 235 1.93 2.03 -36.45
C GLY A 235 2.55 1.92 -35.07
N LEU A 236 3.87 2.02 -35.02
CA LEU A 236 4.68 1.98 -33.81
C LEU A 236 5.31 3.36 -33.55
N ILE A 237 5.08 3.90 -32.35
CA ILE A 237 5.85 5.02 -31.80
C ILE A 237 6.92 4.44 -30.87
N ASP A 238 8.18 4.50 -31.28
CA ASP A 238 9.32 3.96 -30.53
C ASP A 238 10.10 5.09 -29.84
N PHE A 239 9.99 5.17 -28.51
CA PHE A 239 10.74 6.12 -27.67
C PHE A 239 12.15 5.63 -27.30
N THR A 240 12.54 4.41 -27.68
CA THR A 240 13.84 3.81 -27.31
C THR A 240 14.97 4.13 -28.31
N LYS A 241 14.66 4.83 -29.41
CA LYS A 241 15.60 5.07 -30.53
C LYS A 241 16.49 6.30 -30.38
N GLY A 242 16.43 7.04 -29.27
CA GLY A 242 17.28 8.20 -29.01
C GLY A 242 16.52 9.35 -28.35
N GLU A 243 16.94 10.60 -28.59
CA GLU A 243 16.33 11.78 -27.97
C GLU A 243 14.90 12.08 -28.47
N ASN A 244 14.57 11.67 -29.69
CA ASN A 244 13.25 11.86 -30.30
C ASN A 244 12.61 10.51 -30.63
N PRO A 245 11.29 10.35 -30.42
CA PRO A 245 10.61 9.14 -30.82
C PRO A 245 10.57 8.98 -32.33
N VAL A 246 10.58 7.74 -32.78
CA VAL A 246 10.44 7.38 -34.20
C VAL A 246 9.05 6.80 -34.42
N TYR A 247 8.32 7.32 -35.40
CA TYR A 247 7.09 6.68 -35.87
C TYR A 247 7.43 5.73 -37.02
N ILE A 248 6.92 4.50 -36.97
CA ILE A 248 7.06 3.47 -38.00
C ILE A 248 5.65 3.07 -38.43
N ASP A 249 5.33 3.27 -39.71
CA ASP A 249 4.04 2.87 -40.28
C ASP A 249 3.88 1.33 -40.24
N PHE A 250 2.64 0.85 -40.09
CA PHE A 250 2.38 -0.58 -39.98
C PHE A 250 2.85 -1.37 -41.21
N ASP A 251 2.65 -0.82 -42.41
CA ASP A 251 3.10 -1.40 -43.68
C ASP A 251 4.62 -1.62 -43.72
N ASP A 252 5.40 -0.76 -43.05
CA ASP A 252 6.87 -0.86 -42.97
C ASP A 252 7.34 -1.88 -41.92
N MET A 253 6.44 -2.38 -41.06
CA MET A 253 6.77 -3.39 -40.05
C MET A 253 6.71 -4.82 -40.60
N GLU A 254 5.80 -5.12 -41.53
CA GLU A 254 5.73 -6.45 -42.17
C GLU A 254 6.98 -6.75 -43.01
N VAL A 255 7.53 -5.73 -43.69
CA VAL A 255 8.73 -5.86 -44.54
C VAL A 255 9.97 -6.29 -43.75
N LYS A 256 10.05 -6.02 -42.44
CA LYS A 256 11.19 -6.37 -41.58
C LYS A 256 11.10 -7.75 -40.92
N LEU A 257 9.96 -8.43 -41.02
CA LEU A 257 9.78 -9.79 -40.50
C LEU A 257 10.05 -10.87 -41.56
N GLU A 258 10.20 -10.46 -42.82
CA GLU A 258 10.53 -11.34 -43.96
C GLU A 258 12.02 -11.31 -44.39
N GLU A 259 12.86 -10.50 -43.74
CA GLU A 259 14.33 -10.46 -43.91
C GLU A 259 15.07 -11.05 -42.70
#